data_AF-A0AA39KIW8-F1
#
_entry.id   AF-A0AA39KIW8-F1
#
_cell.length_a   1.000
_cell.length_b   1.000
_cell.length_c   1.000
_cell.angle_alpha   90.00
_cell.angle_beta   90.00
_cell.angle_gamma   90.00
#
_symmetry.space_group_name_H-M   'P 1'
#
loop_
_entity.id
_entity.type
_entity.pdbx_description
1 polymer ?
#
loop_
_entity_poly.entity_id
_entity_poly.type
_entity_poly.pdbx_seq_one_letter_code
_entity_poly.pdbx_strand_id
1 'polypeptide(L)'
;MSFPNKEDRQACWGCRDEYWQCLDQGKSENECESLRKQYEKFCPSQWVKHFDRKREYLKFKEQIEQEGYLITNRLKTEAAPLDYSSTTQVMVRRLPHRRVFFSRNQSLD
;
A
#
# COMPACT_ATOMS: atom_id res chain seq x y z
N MET A 1 -20.21 -22.59 -0.90
CA MET A 1 -18.74 -22.76 -0.98
C MET A 1 -18.26 -23.13 0.40
N SER A 2 -17.58 -24.27 0.55
CA SER A 2 -17.00 -24.67 1.85
C SER A 2 -15.84 -23.75 2.20
N PHE A 3 -15.75 -23.36 3.47
CA PHE A 3 -14.62 -22.58 3.97
C PHE A 3 -13.38 -23.48 3.98
N PRO A 4 -12.28 -23.12 3.29
CA PRO A 4 -11.09 -23.96 3.26
C PRO A 4 -10.53 -24.14 4.67
N ASN A 5 -9.98 -25.32 4.95
CA ASN A 5 -9.34 -25.61 6.24
C ASN A 5 -8.03 -24.83 6.38
N LYS A 6 -7.47 -24.80 7.59
CA LYS A 6 -6.19 -24.09 7.83
C LYS A 6 -5.06 -24.66 6.95
N GLU A 7 -5.01 -25.97 6.78
CA GLU A 7 -4.01 -26.66 5.97
C GLU A 7 -4.16 -26.34 4.48
N ASP A 8 -5.40 -26.39 3.96
CA ASP A 8 -5.68 -26.02 2.56
C ASP A 8 -5.27 -24.57 2.25
N ARG A 9 -5.47 -23.65 3.21
CA ARG A 9 -5.00 -22.27 3.08
C ARG A 9 -3.48 -22.18 2.97
N GLN A 10 -2.76 -22.93 3.80
CA GLN A 10 -1.30 -22.94 3.77
C GLN A 10 -0.77 -23.54 2.47
N ALA A 11 -1.37 -24.64 2.00
CA ALA A 11 -1.04 -25.24 0.71
C ALA A 11 -1.29 -24.25 -0.44
N CYS A 12 -2.44 -23.57 -0.44
CA CYS A 12 -2.76 -22.55 -1.43
C CYS A 12 -1.74 -21.40 -1.46
N TRP A 13 -1.33 -20.89 -0.29
CA TRP A 13 -0.31 -19.85 -0.22
C TRP A 13 1.07 -20.34 -0.69
N GLY A 14 1.45 -21.57 -0.39
CA GLY A 14 2.69 -22.18 -0.89
C GLY A 14 2.71 -22.26 -2.42
N CYS A 15 1.68 -22.84 -3.03
CA CYS A 15 1.58 -22.93 -4.49
C CYS A 15 1.53 -21.55 -5.18
N ARG A 16 0.89 -20.56 -4.53
CA ARG A 16 0.88 -19.17 -5.01
C ARG A 16 2.30 -18.62 -5.06
N ASP A 17 3.04 -18.75 -3.96
CA ASP A 17 4.37 -18.15 -3.82
C ASP A 17 5.36 -18.80 -4.80
N GLU A 18 5.29 -20.12 -4.99
CA GLU A 18 6.07 -20.83 -6.02
C GLU A 18 5.75 -20.33 -7.44
N TYR A 19 4.46 -20.19 -7.77
CA TYR A 19 4.04 -19.68 -9.07
C TYR A 19 4.51 -18.23 -9.29
N TRP A 20 4.38 -17.37 -8.29
CA TRP A 20 4.82 -15.98 -8.37
C TRP A 20 6.34 -15.86 -8.49
N GLN A 21 7.09 -16.68 -7.75
CA GLN A 21 8.53 -16.74 -7.85
C GLN A 21 8.98 -17.17 -9.25
N CYS A 22 8.28 -18.12 -9.88
CA CYS A 22 8.55 -18.53 -11.26
C CYS A 22 8.37 -17.37 -12.25
N LEU A 23 7.29 -16.60 -12.10
CA LEU A 23 7.03 -15.44 -12.93
C LEU A 23 8.01 -14.27 -12.69
N ASP A 24 8.45 -14.06 -11.44
CA ASP A 24 9.45 -13.03 -11.11
C ASP A 24 10.85 -13.37 -11.63
N GLN A 25 11.16 -14.66 -11.84
CA GLN A 25 12.39 -15.11 -12.49
C GLN A 25 12.41 -14.79 -14.01
N GLY A 26 11.33 -14.25 -14.58
CA GLY A 26 11.25 -13.93 -16.01
C GLY A 26 11.23 -15.17 -16.91
N LYS A 27 10.88 -16.34 -16.35
CA LYS A 27 10.73 -17.58 -17.11
C LYS A 27 9.54 -17.50 -18.05
N SER A 28 9.62 -18.24 -19.15
CA SER A 28 8.53 -18.31 -20.12
C SER A 28 7.27 -18.88 -19.46
N GLU A 29 6.10 -18.40 -19.89
CA GLU A 29 4.79 -18.79 -19.33
C GLU A 29 4.57 -20.31 -19.36
N ASN A 30 5.18 -20.98 -20.34
CA ASN A 30 5.17 -22.44 -20.51
C ASN A 30 5.86 -23.19 -19.35
N GLU A 31 6.91 -22.64 -18.77
CA GLU A 31 7.61 -23.28 -17.63
C GLU A 31 6.78 -23.20 -16.35
N CYS A 32 6.08 -22.07 -16.16
CA CYS A 32 5.26 -21.82 -14.98
C CYS A 32 3.84 -22.40 -15.09
N GLU A 33 3.43 -22.92 -16.25
CA GLU A 33 2.08 -23.50 -16.48
C GLU A 33 1.80 -24.70 -15.55
N SER A 34 2.83 -25.49 -15.25
CA SER A 34 2.73 -26.60 -14.31
C SER A 34 2.38 -26.14 -12.88
N LEU A 35 2.98 -25.03 -12.43
CA LEU A 35 2.69 -24.40 -11.14
C LEU A 35 1.33 -23.71 -11.16
N ARG A 36 0.92 -23.14 -12.30
CA ARG A 36 -0.43 -22.57 -12.49
C ARG A 36 -1.52 -23.59 -12.21
N LYS A 37 -1.39 -24.81 -12.77
CA LYS A 37 -2.35 -25.90 -12.58
C LYS A 37 -2.44 -26.34 -11.11
N GLN A 38 -1.31 -26.38 -10.41
CA GLN A 38 -1.30 -26.68 -8.98
C GLN A 38 -1.99 -25.56 -8.19
N TYR A 39 -1.67 -24.31 -8.48
CA TYR A 39 -2.27 -23.15 -7.84
C TYR A 39 -3.80 -23.12 -7.98
N GLU A 40 -4.35 -23.40 -9.16
CA GLU A 40 -5.81 -23.49 -9.38
C GLU A 40 -6.46 -24.69 -8.71
N LYS A 41 -5.71 -25.79 -8.51
CA LYS A 41 -6.19 -26.98 -7.83
C LYS A 41 -6.29 -26.79 -6.32
N PHE A 42 -5.30 -26.15 -5.71
CA PHE A 42 -5.24 -25.96 -4.25
C PHE A 42 -5.96 -24.69 -3.78
N CYS A 43 -6.07 -23.67 -4.62
CA CYS A 43 -6.74 -22.42 -4.25
C CYS A 43 -8.18 -22.35 -4.79
N PRO A 44 -9.13 -21.81 -4.01
CA PRO A 44 -10.45 -21.45 -4.52
C PRO A 44 -10.35 -20.45 -5.67
N SER A 45 -11.21 -20.59 -6.68
CA SER A 45 -11.21 -19.73 -7.87
C SER A 45 -11.38 -18.22 -7.56
N GLN A 46 -12.11 -17.89 -6.49
CA GLN A 46 -12.25 -16.51 -6.01
C GLN A 46 -10.92 -15.92 -5.53
N TRP A 47 -10.09 -16.74 -4.88
CA TRP A 47 -8.80 -16.32 -4.36
C TRP A 47 -7.79 -16.14 -5.48
N VAL A 48 -7.77 -17.08 -6.42
CA VAL A 48 -6.94 -16.98 -7.63
C VAL A 48 -7.19 -15.65 -8.34
N LYS A 49 -8.46 -15.33 -8.65
CA LYS A 49 -8.84 -14.04 -9.27
C LYS A 49 -8.43 -12.82 -8.45
N HIS A 50 -8.56 -12.89 -7.12
CA HIS A 50 -8.15 -11.79 -6.26
C HIS A 50 -6.64 -11.58 -6.28
N PHE A 51 -5.87 -12.66 -6.17
CA PHE A 51 -4.42 -12.62 -6.16
C PHE A 51 -3.83 -12.20 -7.51
N ASP A 52 -4.39 -12.66 -8.63
CA ASP A 52 -3.92 -12.28 -9.96
C ASP A 52 -4.05 -10.76 -10.17
N ARG A 53 -5.24 -10.18 -9.88
CA ARG A 53 -5.44 -8.72 -9.91
C ARG A 53 -4.52 -7.96 -8.96
N LYS A 54 -4.28 -8.51 -7.77
CA LYS A 54 -3.37 -7.90 -6.79
C LYS A 54 -1.93 -7.85 -7.34
N ARG A 55 -1.49 -8.90 -8.04
CA ARG A 55 -0.16 -8.95 -8.62
C ARG A 55 0.02 -7.94 -9.75
N GLU A 56 -0.95 -7.84 -10.65
CA GLU A 56 -0.98 -6.83 -11.72
C GLU A 56 -0.88 -5.41 -11.13
N TYR A 57 -1.67 -5.12 -10.09
CA TYR A 57 -1.61 -3.83 -9.39
C TYR A 57 -0.23 -3.58 -8.77
N LEU A 58 0.39 -4.58 -8.13
CA LEU A 58 1.72 -4.42 -7.54
C LEU A 58 2.78 -4.14 -8.60
N LYS A 59 2.73 -4.82 -9.75
CA LYS A 59 3.65 -4.57 -10.87
C LYS A 59 3.43 -3.18 -11.47
N PHE A 60 2.17 -2.78 -11.67
CA PHE A 60 1.85 -1.44 -12.14
C PHE A 60 2.31 -0.35 -11.15
N LYS A 61 2.09 -0.57 -9.86
CA LYS A 61 2.55 0.34 -8.80
C LYS A 61 4.07 0.47 -8.81
N GLU A 62 4.79 -0.64 -8.93
CA GLU A 62 6.25 -0.64 -9.03
C GLU A 62 6.73 0.16 -10.26
N GLN A 63 6.09 -0.01 -11.42
CA GLN A 63 6.38 0.76 -12.63
C GLN A 63 6.14 2.26 -12.43
N ILE A 64 4.99 2.65 -11.87
CA ILE A 64 4.66 4.05 -11.62
C ILE A 64 5.58 4.69 -10.57
N GLU A 65 5.96 3.96 -9.52
CA GLU A 65 6.93 4.45 -8.54
C GLU A 65 8.31 4.64 -9.18
N GLN A 66 8.75 3.73 -10.05
CA GLN A 66 9.99 3.88 -10.81
C GLN A 66 9.93 5.07 -11.78
N GLU A 67 8.87 5.21 -12.57
CA GLU A 67 8.69 6.32 -13.51
C GLU A 67 8.54 7.67 -12.80
N GLY A 68 7.75 7.72 -11.73
CA GLY A 68 7.58 8.91 -10.88
C GLY A 68 8.89 9.30 -10.16
N TYR A 69 9.71 8.32 -9.78
CA TYR A 69 11.05 8.56 -9.26
C TYR A 69 11.97 9.16 -10.34
N LEU A 70 11.91 8.68 -11.58
CA LEU A 70 12.70 9.24 -12.68
C LEU A 70 12.32 10.69 -13.00
N ILE A 71 11.03 11.03 -12.99
CA ILE A 71 10.56 12.40 -13.23
C ILE A 71 10.97 13.32 -12.08
N THR A 72 10.73 12.91 -10.82
CA THR A 72 11.09 13.72 -9.65
C THR A 72 12.60 13.91 -9.51
N ASN A 73 13.42 12.93 -9.87
CA ASN A 73 14.88 13.11 -9.85
C ASN A 73 15.40 13.97 -11.00
N ARG A 74 14.79 13.89 -12.20
CA ARG A 74 15.13 14.81 -13.30
C ARG A 74 14.82 16.27 -12.93
N LEU A 75 13.68 16.50 -12.28
CA LEU A 75 13.30 17.83 -11.76
C LEU A 75 14.23 18.32 -10.63
N LYS A 76 14.83 17.42 -9.84
CA LYS A 76 15.81 17.78 -8.81
C LYS A 76 17.19 18.13 -9.39
N THR A 77 17.60 17.53 -10.50
CA THR A 77 18.89 17.84 -11.15
C THR A 77 18.90 19.15 -11.93
N GLU A 78 17.74 19.67 -12.32
CA GLU A 78 17.58 20.97 -12.99
C GLU A 78 17.21 22.10 -12.01
N ALA A 79 16.80 21.76 -10.79
CA ALA A 79 16.56 22.73 -9.73
C ALA A 79 17.88 23.11 -9.04
N ALA A 80 18.57 24.10 -9.62
CA ALA A 80 19.39 25.01 -8.83
C ALA A 80 18.63 25.43 -7.55
N PRO A 81 19.30 25.59 -6.41
CA PRO A 81 18.64 25.70 -5.12
C PRO A 81 17.86 27.01 -5.04
N LEU A 82 16.56 26.96 -5.28
CA LEU A 82 15.65 28.03 -4.86
C LEU A 82 15.44 27.88 -3.36
N ASP A 83 16.34 28.52 -2.61
CA ASP A 83 16.00 29.41 -1.49
C ASP A 83 14.56 29.21 -0.96
N TYR A 84 14.43 28.34 0.04
CA TYR A 84 13.30 28.32 0.95
C TYR A 84 13.58 29.31 2.09
N SER A 85 13.58 30.60 1.78
CA SER A 85 13.67 31.67 2.77
C SER A 85 13.20 32.99 2.18
N SER A 86 11.89 33.12 1.96
CA SER A 86 11.18 34.37 2.30
C SER A 86 9.66 34.29 2.20
N THR A 87 9.03 34.51 3.36
CA THR A 87 7.76 35.22 3.54
C THR A 87 6.46 34.47 3.24
N THR A 88 5.93 33.76 4.26
CA THR A 88 4.61 34.09 4.81
C THR A 88 4.44 33.43 6.19
N GLN A 89 4.45 34.27 7.21
CA GLN A 89 4.28 33.92 8.61
C GLN A 89 2.80 33.61 8.87
N VAL A 90 2.38 32.34 8.73
CA VAL A 90 1.08 31.90 9.25
C VAL A 90 1.22 31.80 10.77
N MET A 91 0.80 32.84 11.50
CA MET A 91 0.73 32.80 12.96
C MET A 91 -0.28 31.75 13.42
N VAL A 92 0.21 30.56 13.73
CA VAL A 92 -0.54 29.56 14.50
C VAL A 92 -0.57 30.03 15.95
N ARG A 93 -1.59 30.83 16.32
CA ARG A 93 -1.84 31.14 17.74
C ARG A 93 -2.36 29.89 18.43
N ARG A 94 -1.44 29.12 19.03
CA ARG A 94 -1.74 28.22 20.15
C ARG A 94 -2.33 29.05 21.29
N LEU A 95 -3.59 28.81 21.68
CA LEU A 95 -4.13 29.28 22.95
C LEU A 95 -3.93 28.16 24.00
N PRO A 96 -3.09 28.37 25.02
CA PRO A 96 -2.96 27.44 26.13
C PRO A 96 -4.04 27.69 27.19
N HIS A 97 -4.70 26.59 27.55
CA HIS A 97 -5.18 26.17 28.87
C HIS A 97 -5.55 27.21 29.97
N ARG A 98 -6.71 26.94 30.58
CA ARG A 98 -7.10 27.23 31.99
C ARG A 98 -7.38 28.71 32.35
N ARG A 99 -8.65 28.98 32.66
CA ARG A 99 -9.02 29.73 33.87
C ARG A 99 -10.07 28.95 34.64
N VAL A 100 -9.64 28.33 35.74
CA VAL A 100 -10.53 28.11 36.88
C VAL A 100 -10.40 29.37 37.72
N PHE A 101 -11.50 30.08 37.96
CA PHE A 101 -11.66 30.90 39.17
C PHE A 101 -13.14 31.03 39.52
N PHE A 102 -13.44 30.55 40.72
CA PHE A 102 -14.67 30.72 41.50
C PHE A 102 -15.11 32.19 41.61
N SER A 103 -16.42 32.47 41.65
CA SER A 103 -17.14 32.81 42.90
C SER A 103 -18.48 33.53 42.66
N ARG A 104 -19.50 33.04 43.39
CA ARG A 104 -20.61 33.75 44.06
C ARG A 104 -21.83 34.31 43.30
N ASN A 105 -22.97 33.70 43.66
CA ASN A 105 -24.25 34.26 44.10
C ASN A 105 -25.04 35.20 43.19
N GLN A 106 -26.31 34.84 42.93
CA GLN A 106 -27.56 35.45 43.48
C GLN A 106 -28.72 35.13 42.50
N SER A 107 -29.49 34.04 42.68
CA SER A 107 -30.81 33.93 43.33
C SER A 107 -32.03 34.45 42.52
N LEU A 108 -33.08 33.60 42.48
CA LEU A 108 -34.52 33.87 42.25
C LEU A 108 -34.90 34.37 40.83
N ASP A 109 -35.91 33.86 40.14
CA ASP A 109 -37.15 33.12 40.45
C ASP A 109 -37.31 31.82 39.63
#